data_AF-A0A066YPU8-F1
#
_entry.id   AF-A0A066YPU8-F1
#
_cell.length_a   1.000
_cell.length_b   1.000
_cell.length_c   1.000
_cell.angle_alpha   90.00
_cell.angle_beta   90.00
_cell.angle_gamma   90.00
#
_symmetry.space_group_name_H-M   'P 1'
#
loop_
_entity.id
_entity.type
_entity.pdbx_description
1 polymer ?
#
loop_
_entity_poly.entity_id
_entity_poly.type
_entity_poly.pdbx_seq_one_letter_code
_entity_poly.pdbx_strand_id
1 'polypeptide(L)'
;MPDHRLLPSDRRDLPSTFRTVDDPRATQPKVFDPALKQFDNAYRAGEPRFADPALSAAWYAARRAAMDAVLTAVAASGWAGHLVLRGSVVLKSWFGDAAREPGDLDFVVTPADLSLDDPRTADLFHGVARAVAASSGPVRFLAELTATEDIWTYERAPAAACSSPGRRPACPAARCSSTSSSTSNCPSPRSRWRSSPARC
;
A
#
# COMPACT_ATOMS: atom_id res chain seq x y z
N MET A 1 -19.65 -6.10 10.39
CA MET A 1 -19.26 -5.03 11.34
C MET A 1 -18.74 -5.69 12.60
N PRO A 2 -17.42 -5.71 12.86
CA PRO A 2 -16.88 -6.24 14.11
C PRO A 2 -17.30 -5.34 15.28
N ASP A 3 -17.60 -5.93 16.44
CA ASP A 3 -17.99 -5.17 17.64
C ASP A 3 -16.76 -4.49 18.26
N HIS A 4 -16.69 -3.17 18.14
CA HIS A 4 -15.58 -2.34 18.61
C HIS A 4 -15.52 -2.19 20.15
N ARG A 5 -16.44 -2.83 20.89
CA ARG A 5 -16.54 -2.71 22.36
C ARG A 5 -15.43 -3.38 23.17
N LEU A 6 -14.55 -4.16 22.55
CA LEU A 6 -13.53 -4.97 23.26
C LEU A 6 -12.09 -4.43 23.17
N LEU A 7 -11.87 -3.22 22.65
CA LEU A 7 -10.52 -2.63 22.57
C LEU A 7 -10.29 -1.53 23.65
N PRO A 8 -9.08 -1.42 24.23
CA PRO A 8 -8.74 -0.36 25.19
C PRO A 8 -9.00 1.07 24.64
N SER A 9 -9.26 2.02 25.55
CA SER A 9 -9.73 3.39 25.26
C SER A 9 -8.85 4.23 24.34
N ASP A 10 -7.57 3.90 24.22
CA ASP A 10 -6.58 4.61 23.41
C ASP A 10 -6.62 4.26 21.91
N ARG A 11 -7.42 3.26 21.53
CA ARG A 11 -7.58 2.76 20.15
C ARG A 11 -8.89 3.15 19.49
N ARG A 12 -9.82 3.80 20.20
CA ARG A 12 -11.19 4.04 19.70
C ARG A 12 -11.25 5.07 18.57
N ASP A 13 -10.17 5.83 18.38
CA ASP A 13 -10.13 6.99 17.48
C ASP A 13 -9.02 6.91 16.41
N LEU A 14 -8.27 5.80 16.37
CA LEU A 14 -7.21 5.57 15.39
C LEU A 14 -7.77 4.78 14.20
N PRO A 15 -7.30 5.05 12.96
CA PRO A 15 -7.62 4.23 11.79
C PRO A 15 -7.30 2.74 12.03
N SER A 16 -8.07 1.81 11.48
CA SER A 16 -7.79 0.36 11.61
C SER A 16 -6.51 -0.07 10.89
N THR A 17 -6.04 0.75 9.95
CA THR A 17 -4.73 0.67 9.29
C THR A 17 -3.58 1.13 10.19
N PHE A 18 -3.85 1.76 11.34
CA PHE A 18 -2.83 2.06 12.35
C PHE A 18 -2.36 0.77 13.03
N ARG A 19 -1.28 0.19 12.49
CA ARG A 19 -0.64 -1.01 13.02
C ARG A 19 0.87 -0.85 13.04
N THR A 20 1.45 -0.94 14.22
CA THR A 20 2.90 -1.02 14.40
C THR A 20 3.40 -2.43 14.04
N VAL A 21 4.71 -2.54 13.81
CA VAL A 21 5.45 -3.78 13.68
C VAL A 21 5.46 -4.41 15.07
N ASP A 22 5.06 -5.68 15.13
CA ASP A 22 5.06 -6.48 16.35
C ASP A 22 6.47 -7.02 16.63
N ASP A 23 7.39 -6.12 16.99
CA ASP A 23 8.77 -6.42 17.37
C ASP A 23 9.23 -5.41 18.43
N PRO A 24 9.64 -5.84 19.64
CA PRO A 24 10.07 -4.94 20.71
C PRO A 24 11.34 -4.16 20.38
N ARG A 25 12.10 -4.59 19.36
CA ARG A 25 13.30 -3.90 18.87
C ARG A 25 12.96 -2.77 17.89
N ALA A 26 11.71 -2.68 17.44
CA ALA A 26 11.23 -1.64 16.55
C ALA A 26 10.66 -0.47 17.35
N THR A 27 11.08 0.74 17.02
CA THR A 27 10.40 1.97 17.47
C THR A 27 9.70 2.61 16.29
N GLN A 28 8.42 2.96 16.44
CA GLN A 28 7.64 3.60 15.37
C GLN A 28 6.94 4.84 15.89
N PRO A 29 7.22 6.03 15.31
CA PRO A 29 6.49 7.24 15.67
C PRO A 29 5.06 7.18 15.10
N LYS A 30 4.13 7.84 15.78
CA LYS A 30 2.85 8.23 15.20
C LYS A 30 3.11 9.41 14.26
N VAL A 31 2.73 9.28 12.99
CA VAL A 31 2.90 10.35 11.99
C VAL A 31 1.52 10.86 11.63
N PHE A 32 1.28 12.16 11.85
CA PHE A 32 0.02 12.78 11.47
C PHE A 32 -0.14 12.73 9.96
N ASP A 33 -1.30 12.27 9.50
CA ASP A 33 -1.64 12.19 8.09
C ASP A 33 -2.94 12.98 7.83
N PRO A 34 -2.87 14.09 7.08
CA PRO A 34 -4.05 14.87 6.75
C PRO A 34 -5.14 14.06 6.02
N ALA A 35 -4.79 12.96 5.35
CA ALA A 35 -5.75 12.12 4.64
C ALA A 35 -6.63 11.27 5.58
N LEU A 36 -6.31 11.26 6.87
CA LEU A 36 -7.01 10.53 7.93
C LEU A 36 -7.78 11.47 8.86
N LYS A 37 -7.99 12.74 8.48
CA LYS A 37 -8.66 13.77 9.30
C LYS A 37 -10.12 13.45 9.68
N GLN A 38 -10.74 12.48 9.01
CA GLN A 38 -12.02 11.91 9.40
C GLN A 38 -11.96 11.13 10.73
N PHE A 39 -10.76 10.79 11.20
CA PHE A 39 -10.50 10.22 12.51
C PHE A 39 -9.97 11.30 13.46
N ASP A 40 -10.45 11.33 14.71
CA ASP A 40 -9.99 12.29 15.72
C ASP A 40 -8.47 12.18 15.96
N ASN A 41 -7.94 10.96 15.87
CA ASN A 41 -6.51 10.68 15.90
C ASN A 41 -6.02 10.27 14.50
N ALA A 42 -5.93 11.25 13.60
CA ALA A 42 -5.45 11.13 12.21
C ALA A 42 -3.95 10.77 12.10
N TYR A 43 -3.54 9.66 12.70
CA TYR A 43 -2.16 9.17 12.70
C TYR A 43 -2.06 7.86 11.92
N ARG A 44 -0.96 7.72 11.18
CA ARG A 44 -0.47 6.44 10.67
C ARG A 44 0.80 6.02 11.41
N ALA A 45 1.11 4.72 11.37
CA ALA A 45 2.38 4.23 11.85
C ALA A 45 3.51 4.71 10.90
N GLY A 46 4.51 5.40 11.43
CA GLY A 46 5.69 5.80 10.68
C GLY A 46 6.60 4.61 10.35
N GLU A 47 7.70 4.87 9.65
CA GLU A 47 8.68 3.80 9.38
C GLU A 47 9.34 3.31 10.68
N PRO A 48 9.50 1.98 10.85
CA PRO A 48 10.19 1.43 12.00
C PRO A 48 11.67 1.80 11.97
N ARG A 49 12.15 2.21 13.13
CA ARG A 49 13.55 2.45 13.40
C ARG A 49 14.08 1.34 14.29
N PHE A 50 15.19 0.76 13.87
CA PHE A 50 15.91 -0.27 14.61
C PHE A 50 17.28 0.28 15.00
N ALA A 51 17.72 -0.01 16.22
CA ALA A 51 19.08 0.36 16.66
C ALA A 51 20.16 -0.47 15.95
N ASP A 52 19.83 -1.72 15.56
CA ASP A 52 20.71 -2.62 14.81
C ASP A 52 20.61 -2.34 13.29
N PRO A 53 21.71 -1.91 12.63
CA PRO A 53 21.73 -1.66 11.20
C PRO A 53 21.42 -2.91 10.34
N ALA A 54 21.85 -4.10 10.78
CA ALA A 54 21.60 -5.33 10.06
C ALA A 54 20.11 -5.69 10.08
N LEU A 55 19.46 -5.49 11.22
CA LEU A 55 18.01 -5.67 11.37
C LEU A 55 17.24 -4.67 10.51
N SER A 56 17.67 -3.41 10.48
CA SER A 56 17.11 -2.37 9.61
C SER A 56 17.20 -2.77 8.13
N ALA A 57 18.38 -3.17 7.67
CA ALA A 57 18.59 -3.63 6.30
C ALA A 57 17.73 -4.86 5.94
N ALA A 58 17.62 -5.82 6.86
CA ALA A 58 16.79 -7.01 6.69
C ALA A 58 15.30 -6.64 6.59
N TRP A 59 14.82 -5.68 7.37
CA TRP A 59 13.45 -5.18 7.30
C TRP A 59 13.15 -4.47 5.97
N TYR A 60 14.02 -3.57 5.51
CA TYR A 60 13.86 -2.92 4.20
C TYR A 60 13.92 -3.92 3.04
N ALA A 61 14.78 -4.94 3.12
CA ALA A 61 14.81 -6.02 2.13
C ALA A 61 13.50 -6.83 2.11
N ALA A 62 12.94 -7.16 3.29
CA ALA A 62 11.66 -7.84 3.38
C ALA A 62 10.49 -6.97 2.87
N ARG A 63 10.51 -5.66 3.13
CA ARG A 63 9.52 -4.71 2.60
C ARG A 63 9.56 -4.62 1.08
N ARG A 64 10.75 -4.51 0.49
CA ARG A 64 10.90 -4.52 -0.98
C ARG A 64 10.37 -5.81 -1.60
N ALA A 65 10.76 -6.96 -1.04
CA ALA A 65 10.24 -8.25 -1.49
C ALA A 65 8.71 -8.36 -1.36
N ALA A 66 8.13 -7.77 -0.32
CA ALA A 66 6.68 -7.71 -0.16
C ALA A 66 6.03 -6.80 -1.23
N MET A 67 6.60 -5.63 -1.53
CA MET A 67 6.09 -4.75 -2.59
C MET A 67 6.15 -5.44 -3.95
N ASP A 68 7.27 -6.10 -4.26
CA ASP A 68 7.46 -6.84 -5.51
C ASP A 68 6.45 -7.98 -5.65
N ALA A 69 6.17 -8.71 -4.57
CA ALA A 69 5.17 -9.76 -4.56
C ALA A 69 3.76 -9.21 -4.84
N VAL A 70 3.40 -8.06 -4.25
CA VAL A 70 2.11 -7.40 -4.53
C VAL A 70 2.03 -6.95 -5.99
N LEU A 71 3.07 -6.30 -6.51
CA LEU A 71 3.12 -5.87 -7.90
C LEU A 71 3.00 -7.05 -8.87
N THR A 72 3.68 -8.16 -8.57
CA THR A 72 3.60 -9.40 -9.34
C THR A 72 2.19 -9.98 -9.32
N ALA A 73 1.57 -10.04 -8.14
CA ALA A 73 0.21 -10.54 -7.98
C ALA A 73 -0.82 -9.67 -8.73
N VAL A 74 -0.68 -8.33 -8.66
CA VAL A 74 -1.52 -7.39 -9.41
C VAL A 74 -1.34 -7.60 -10.91
N ALA A 75 -0.11 -7.70 -11.39
CA ALA A 75 0.20 -7.91 -12.81
C ALA A 75 -0.35 -9.25 -13.35
N ALA A 76 -0.38 -10.30 -12.52
CA ALA A 76 -0.95 -11.59 -12.86
C ALA A 76 -2.48 -11.67 -12.68
N SER A 77 -3.10 -10.66 -12.05
CA SER A 77 -4.54 -10.63 -11.80
C SER A 77 -5.34 -10.14 -13.01
N GLY A 78 -6.65 -10.41 -13.02
CA GLY A 78 -7.57 -9.83 -14.00
C GLY A 78 -7.72 -8.30 -13.89
N TRP A 79 -7.14 -7.67 -12.87
CA TRP A 79 -7.26 -6.24 -12.59
C TRP A 79 -6.08 -5.39 -13.07
N ALA A 80 -5.04 -5.99 -13.66
CA ALA A 80 -3.85 -5.24 -14.10
C ALA A 80 -4.19 -4.09 -15.07
N GLY A 81 -5.16 -4.30 -15.97
CA GLY A 81 -5.62 -3.26 -16.91
C GLY A 81 -6.42 -2.13 -16.27
N HIS A 82 -6.80 -2.28 -14.99
CA HIS A 82 -7.60 -1.33 -14.23
C HIS A 82 -6.77 -0.53 -13.21
N LEU A 83 -5.47 -0.78 -13.12
CA LEU A 83 -4.59 -0.21 -12.10
C LEU A 83 -3.35 0.41 -12.73
N VAL A 84 -3.22 1.72 -12.58
CA VAL A 84 -2.03 2.47 -13.03
C VAL A 84 -1.16 2.78 -11.82
N LEU A 85 0.05 2.23 -11.78
CA LEU A 85 1.01 2.50 -10.72
C LEU A 85 1.49 3.96 -10.78
N ARG A 86 1.58 4.61 -9.61
CA ARG A 86 2.10 5.98 -9.43
C ARG A 86 2.97 6.08 -8.18
N GLY A 87 3.37 7.30 -7.84
CA GLY A 87 3.99 7.59 -6.55
C GLY A 87 5.43 7.11 -6.43
N SER A 88 5.82 6.76 -5.20
CA SER A 88 7.24 6.61 -4.85
C SER A 88 7.93 5.42 -5.53
N VAL A 89 7.21 4.36 -5.88
CA VAL A 89 7.77 3.23 -6.63
C VAL A 89 8.15 3.63 -8.06
N VAL A 90 7.30 4.42 -8.73
CA VAL A 90 7.61 4.92 -10.09
C VAL A 90 8.81 5.87 -10.06
N LEU A 91 8.92 6.72 -9.04
CA LEU A 91 10.09 7.57 -8.87
C LEU A 91 11.37 6.75 -8.63
N LYS A 92 11.31 5.70 -7.81
CA LYS A 92 12.45 4.80 -7.58
C LYS A 92 12.88 4.08 -8.85
N SER A 93 11.95 3.65 -9.71
CA SER A 93 12.31 2.99 -10.97
C SER A 93 12.96 3.93 -11.99
N TRP A 94 12.67 5.24 -11.92
CA TRP A 94 13.26 6.23 -12.82
C TRP A 94 14.62 6.74 -12.34
N PHE A 95 14.76 7.00 -11.04
CA PHE A 95 15.95 7.66 -10.48
C PHE A 95 16.88 6.72 -9.70
N GLY A 96 16.51 5.44 -9.55
CA GLY A 96 17.32 4.45 -8.85
C GLY A 96 17.69 4.90 -7.44
N ASP A 97 18.99 4.85 -7.11
CA ASP A 97 19.49 5.20 -5.78
C ASP A 97 19.45 6.69 -5.45
N ALA A 98 19.23 7.56 -6.45
CA ALA A 98 18.99 8.99 -6.19
C ALA A 98 17.59 9.26 -5.62
N ALA A 99 16.64 8.32 -5.78
CA ALA A 99 15.32 8.40 -5.17
C ALA A 99 15.31 7.76 -3.77
N ARG A 100 14.51 8.35 -2.88
CA ARG A 100 14.20 7.77 -1.57
C ARG A 100 13.58 6.38 -1.72
N GLU A 101 13.74 5.56 -0.69
CA GLU A 101 13.06 4.26 -0.64
C GLU A 101 11.53 4.42 -0.72
N PRO A 102 10.84 3.58 -1.51
CA PRO A 102 9.39 3.63 -1.62
C PRO A 102 8.70 3.38 -0.28
N GLY A 103 7.65 4.17 -0.05
CA GLY A 103 6.83 4.07 1.16
C GLY A 103 5.67 3.11 0.96
N ASP A 104 4.86 3.41 -0.04
CA ASP A 104 3.57 2.77 -0.29
C ASP A 104 3.44 2.46 -1.79
N LEU A 105 2.54 1.53 -2.12
CA LEU A 105 2.13 1.21 -3.49
C LEU A 105 0.92 2.06 -3.86
N ASP A 106 1.16 3.13 -4.59
CA ASP A 106 0.09 4.04 -5.00
C ASP A 106 -0.46 3.65 -6.37
N PHE A 107 -1.76 3.38 -6.46
CA PHE A 107 -2.46 3.07 -7.70
C PHE A 107 -3.52 4.12 -8.02
N VAL A 108 -3.74 4.30 -9.31
CA VAL A 108 -4.86 5.03 -9.86
C VAL A 108 -5.79 4.01 -10.52
N VAL A 109 -7.05 4.01 -10.11
CA VAL A 109 -8.05 3.06 -10.62
C VAL A 109 -8.65 3.60 -11.92
N THR A 110 -8.74 2.73 -12.92
CA THR A 110 -9.32 3.03 -14.24
C THR A 110 -10.29 1.92 -14.66
N PRO A 111 -11.36 2.20 -15.42
CA PRO A 111 -11.75 3.51 -15.95
C PRO A 111 -12.32 4.45 -14.88
N ALA A 112 -12.44 5.74 -15.23
CA ALA A 112 -12.80 6.81 -14.29
C ALA A 112 -14.22 6.70 -13.69
N ASP A 113 -15.09 5.93 -14.33
CA ASP A 113 -16.44 5.63 -13.83
C ASP A 113 -16.45 4.58 -12.70
N LEU A 114 -15.31 3.95 -12.39
CA LEU A 114 -15.17 3.09 -11.23
C LEU A 114 -15.00 3.96 -9.96
N SER A 115 -16.10 4.20 -9.25
CA SER A 115 -16.07 4.89 -7.95
C SER A 115 -15.75 3.92 -6.80
N LEU A 116 -15.35 4.42 -5.64
CA LEU A 116 -15.09 3.57 -4.46
C LEU A 116 -16.34 2.83 -3.96
N ASP A 117 -17.52 3.45 -4.10
CA ASP A 117 -18.80 2.85 -3.71
C ASP A 117 -19.32 1.81 -4.71
N ASP A 118 -18.66 1.66 -5.86
CA ASP A 118 -19.03 0.68 -6.88
C ASP A 118 -18.71 -0.75 -6.39
N PRO A 119 -19.67 -1.70 -6.46
CA PRO A 119 -19.41 -3.11 -6.12
C PRO A 119 -18.20 -3.71 -6.87
N ARG A 120 -17.93 -3.26 -8.09
CA ARG A 120 -16.76 -3.68 -8.89
C ARG A 120 -15.44 -3.30 -8.21
N THR A 121 -15.41 -2.21 -7.46
CA THR A 121 -14.24 -1.76 -6.70
C THR A 121 -13.98 -2.65 -5.49
N ALA A 122 -15.05 -3.12 -4.82
CA ALA A 122 -14.92 -4.13 -3.78
C ALA A 122 -14.36 -5.45 -4.33
N ASP A 123 -14.83 -5.88 -5.51
CA ASP A 123 -14.31 -7.06 -6.21
C ASP A 123 -12.83 -6.90 -6.61
N LEU A 124 -12.42 -5.69 -6.99
CA LEU A 124 -11.01 -5.36 -7.25
C LEU A 124 -10.17 -5.55 -5.99
N PHE A 125 -10.54 -4.93 -4.86
CA PHE A 125 -9.78 -5.07 -3.62
C PHE A 125 -9.72 -6.52 -3.14
N HIS A 126 -10.83 -7.25 -3.16
CA HIS A 126 -10.85 -8.67 -2.81
C HIS A 126 -10.04 -9.53 -3.79
N GLY A 127 -10.11 -9.23 -5.09
CA GLY A 127 -9.35 -9.92 -6.13
C GLY A 127 -7.85 -9.77 -5.93
N VAL A 128 -7.39 -8.54 -5.69
CA VAL A 128 -5.98 -8.24 -5.39
C VAL A 128 -5.55 -8.91 -4.08
N ALA A 129 -6.32 -8.76 -3.00
CA ALA A 129 -6.00 -9.38 -1.71
C ALA A 129 -5.86 -10.91 -1.81
N ARG A 130 -6.75 -11.58 -2.56
CA ARG A 130 -6.66 -13.02 -2.82
C ARG A 130 -5.43 -13.37 -3.66
N ALA A 131 -5.14 -12.62 -4.71
CA ALA A 131 -3.96 -12.85 -5.55
C ALA A 131 -2.66 -12.72 -4.75
N VAL A 132 -2.58 -11.70 -3.89
CA VAL A 132 -1.44 -11.49 -2.98
C VAL A 132 -1.32 -12.62 -1.96
N ALA A 133 -2.43 -13.03 -1.34
CA ALA A 133 -2.46 -14.13 -0.38
C ALA A 133 -2.05 -15.48 -0.99
N ALA A 134 -2.38 -15.71 -2.27
CA ALA A 134 -2.00 -16.90 -3.01
C ALA A 134 -0.56 -16.86 -3.55
N SER A 135 0.11 -15.70 -3.50
CA SER A 135 1.48 -15.57 -4.00
C SER A 135 2.44 -16.43 -3.17
N SER A 136 3.30 -17.19 -3.87
CA SER A 136 4.42 -17.90 -3.28
C SER A 136 5.67 -17.04 -3.39
N GLY A 137 6.44 -16.95 -2.32
CA GLY A 137 7.61 -16.09 -2.29
C GLY A 137 8.30 -16.02 -0.93
N PRO A 138 9.33 -15.18 -0.81
CA PRO A 138 10.08 -15.02 0.44
C PRO A 138 9.27 -14.33 1.54
N VAL A 139 8.14 -13.71 1.21
CA VAL A 139 7.23 -13.06 2.15
C VAL A 139 5.88 -13.75 2.09
N ARG A 140 5.36 -14.17 3.25
CA ARG A 140 4.00 -14.67 3.40
C ARG A 140 3.08 -13.55 3.88
N PHE A 141 2.04 -13.26 3.11
CA PHE A 141 0.99 -12.31 3.50
C PHE A 141 -0.07 -12.98 4.38
N LEU A 142 -0.56 -12.23 5.36
CA LEU A 142 -1.63 -12.66 6.26
C LEU A 142 -2.92 -11.94 5.83
N ALA A 143 -3.67 -12.59 4.95
CA ALA A 143 -4.88 -12.01 4.34
C ALA A 143 -5.89 -11.57 5.41
N GLU A 144 -6.04 -12.37 6.45
CA GLU A 144 -6.92 -12.16 7.60
C GLU A 144 -6.55 -10.92 8.44
N LEU A 145 -5.34 -10.38 8.27
CA LEU A 145 -4.87 -9.17 8.94
C LEU A 145 -4.86 -7.95 8.03
N THR A 146 -5.35 -8.08 6.80
CA THR A 146 -5.47 -6.96 5.86
C THR A 146 -6.56 -6.00 6.34
N ALA A 147 -6.21 -4.71 6.40
CA ALA A 147 -7.14 -3.66 6.78
C ALA A 147 -7.24 -2.64 5.64
N THR A 148 -8.45 -2.18 5.34
CA THR A 148 -8.73 -1.14 4.34
C THR A 148 -9.42 0.02 5.03
N GLU A 149 -9.07 1.25 4.65
CA GLU A 149 -9.68 2.49 5.12
C GLU A 149 -9.94 3.41 3.94
N ASP A 150 -11.10 4.05 3.92
CA ASP A 150 -11.33 5.16 3.00
C ASP A 150 -10.61 6.40 3.54
N ILE A 151 -9.89 7.09 2.66
CA ILE A 151 -9.08 8.26 2.98
C ILE A 151 -9.47 9.44 2.09
N TRP A 152 -9.38 10.64 2.63
CA TRP A 152 -9.74 11.88 1.94
C TRP A 152 -8.51 12.72 1.63
N THR A 153 -8.12 12.82 0.36
CA THR A 153 -7.05 13.74 -0.05
C THR A 153 -7.62 15.09 -0.48
N TYR A 154 -6.84 16.16 -0.27
CA TYR A 154 -7.25 17.58 -0.42
C TYR A 154 -7.89 17.96 -1.78
N GLU A 155 -7.80 17.12 -2.80
CA GLU A 155 -8.41 17.33 -4.13
C GLU A 155 -9.84 16.79 -4.28
N ARG A 156 -10.52 16.34 -3.22
CA ARG A 156 -11.88 15.76 -3.28
C ARG A 156 -11.99 14.54 -4.22
N ALA A 157 -10.89 13.82 -4.41
CA ALA A 157 -10.92 12.51 -5.05
C ALA A 157 -10.97 11.43 -3.94
N PRO A 158 -12.00 10.58 -3.91
CA PRO A 158 -12.06 9.45 -3.00
C PRO A 158 -10.84 8.55 -3.18
N ALA A 159 -10.19 8.17 -2.09
CA ALA A 159 -9.13 7.17 -2.10
C ALA A 159 -9.32 6.14 -0.99
N ALA A 160 -8.70 4.98 -1.12
CA ALA A 160 -8.69 3.93 -0.10
C ALA A 160 -7.24 3.49 0.17
N ALA A 161 -6.89 3.37 1.45
CA ALA A 161 -5.63 2.81 1.92
C ALA A 161 -5.83 1.36 2.37
N CYS A 162 -5.07 0.44 1.81
CA CYS A 162 -5.02 -0.95 2.25
C CYS A 162 -3.67 -1.23 2.90
N SER A 163 -3.64 -1.98 4.00
CA SER A 163 -2.41 -2.40 4.65
C SER A 163 -2.41 -3.90 4.93
N SER A 164 -1.39 -4.59 4.43
CA SER A 164 -1.20 -6.03 4.64
C SER A 164 0.16 -6.30 5.28
N PRO A 165 0.20 -6.99 6.44
CA PRO A 165 1.46 -7.45 7.00
C PRO A 165 1.98 -8.68 6.23
N GLY A 166 3.26 -8.65 5.89
CA GLY A 166 4.01 -9.75 5.33
C GLY A 166 5.12 -10.20 6.27
N ARG A 167 5.40 -11.50 6.33
CA ARG A 167 6.50 -12.06 7.15
C ARG A 167 7.49 -12.80 6.28
N ARG A 168 8.79 -12.53 6.49
CA ARG A 168 9.91 -13.34 6.00
C ARG A 168 10.54 -14.10 7.17
N PRO A 169 10.95 -15.38 7.00
CA PRO A 169 11.65 -16.12 8.06
C PRO A 169 12.86 -15.32 8.58
N ALA A 170 13.06 -15.34 9.90
CA ALA A 170 14.15 -14.62 10.60
C ALA A 170 14.16 -13.08 10.47
N CYS A 171 13.10 -12.45 9.92
CA CYS A 171 12.97 -10.99 9.88
C CYS A 171 11.69 -10.52 10.59
N PRO A 172 11.69 -9.30 11.16
CA PRO A 172 10.45 -8.68 11.64
C PRO A 172 9.45 -8.56 10.50
N ALA A 173 8.16 -8.54 10.84
CA ALA A 173 7.12 -8.38 9.83
C ALA A 173 7.30 -7.06 9.06
N ALA A 174 7.30 -7.15 7.74
CA ALA A 174 7.29 -6.00 6.85
C ALA A 174 5.84 -5.63 6.54
N ARG A 175 5.59 -4.35 6.26
CA ARG A 175 4.28 -3.85 5.88
C ARG A 175 4.34 -3.27 4.48
N CYS A 176 3.40 -3.69 3.65
CA CYS A 176 3.05 -2.97 2.43
C CYS A 176 1.72 -2.28 2.66
N SER A 177 1.71 -0.97 2.44
CA SER A 177 0.50 -0.19 2.31
C SER A 177 0.32 0.14 0.84
N SER A 178 -0.91 0.10 0.38
CA SER A 178 -1.29 0.62 -0.92
C SER A 178 -2.35 1.68 -0.77
N THR A 179 -2.33 2.68 -1.65
CA THR A 179 -3.37 3.69 -1.73
C THR A 179 -3.91 3.74 -3.14
N SER A 180 -5.22 3.64 -3.29
CA SER A 180 -5.92 3.70 -4.57
C SER A 180 -6.79 4.94 -4.61
N SER A 181 -6.66 5.78 -5.65
CA SER A 181 -7.54 6.93 -5.87
C SER A 181 -8.32 6.80 -7.17
N SER A 182 -9.59 7.24 -7.20
CA SER A 182 -10.36 7.31 -8.45
C SER A 182 -9.93 8.51 -9.31
N THR A 183 -9.95 8.34 -10.64
CA THR A 183 -9.60 9.40 -11.58
C THR A 183 -10.77 10.33 -11.84
N SER A 184 -11.04 11.28 -10.96
CA SER A 184 -11.97 12.37 -11.32
C SER A 184 -11.35 13.40 -12.27
N ASN A 185 -10.03 13.37 -12.54
CA ASN A 185 -9.39 14.33 -13.45
C ASN A 185 -8.07 13.88 -14.13
N CYS A 186 -7.74 12.58 -14.19
CA CYS A 186 -6.53 12.13 -14.90
C CYS A 186 -6.76 12.06 -16.42
N PRO A 187 -5.82 12.56 -17.25
CA PRO A 187 -5.94 12.42 -18.70
C PRO A 187 -5.99 10.94 -19.09
N SER A 188 -6.94 10.58 -19.95
CA SER A 188 -7.10 9.21 -20.45
C SER A 188 -5.77 8.71 -21.04
N PRO A 189 -5.31 7.48 -20.74
CA PRO A 189 -4.11 6.93 -21.35
C PRO A 189 -4.38 6.67 -22.84
N ARG A 190 -4.08 7.66 -23.70
CA ARG A 190 -4.08 7.49 -25.15
C ARG A 190 -2.66 7.19 -25.66
N SER A 191 -2.60 6.04 -26.31
CA SER A 191 -1.66 5.60 -27.35
C SER A 191 -0.32 4.96 -26.95
N ARG A 192 -0.20 3.71 -27.42
CA ARG A 192 1.02 2.92 -27.66
C ARG A 192 2.21 3.77 -28.04
N TRP A 193 3.26 3.69 -27.23
CA TRP A 193 4.61 4.08 -27.63
C TRP A 193 5.11 3.15 -28.74
N ARG A 194 5.32 3.69 -29.94
CA ARG A 194 6.16 3.05 -30.96
C ARG A 194 7.60 3.40 -30.64
N SER A 195 8.42 2.38 -30.40
CA SER A 195 9.87 2.51 -30.32
C SER A 195 10.40 3.01 -31.67
N SER A 196 11.04 4.17 -31.70
CA SER A 196 11.92 4.56 -32.80
C SER A 196 13.33 4.04 -32.51
N PRO A 197 14.04 3.45 -33.48
CA PRO A 197 15.40 2.97 -33.29
C PRO A 197 16.35 4.15 -33.22
N ALA A 198 17.17 4.20 -32.17
CA ALA A 198 18.30 5.11 -32.10
C ALA A 198 19.28 4.80 -33.24
N ARG A 199 19.62 5.82 -34.04
CA ARG A 199 20.81 5.84 -34.90
C ARG A 199 21.71 6.98 -34.43
N CYS A 200 23.00 6.64 -34.47
CA CYS A 200 24.21 7.43 -34.22
C CYS A 200 24.58 7.61 -32.75
#